data_AF-A0A921QFU3-F1
#
_entry.id   AF-A0A921QFU3-F1
#
_cell.length_a   1.000
_cell.length_b   1.000
_cell.length_c   1.000
_cell.angle_alpha   90.00
_cell.angle_beta   90.00
_cell.angle_gamma   90.00
#
_symmetry.space_group_name_H-M   'P 1'
#
loop_
_entity.id
_entity.type
_entity.pdbx_description
1 polymer ?
#
loop_
_entity_poly.entity_id
_entity_poly.type
_entity_poly.pdbx_seq_one_letter_code
_entity_poly.pdbx_strand_id
1 'polypeptide(L)' 'MSSSTSREKKNSRLKNAHLRALPGAAERLALCKADLLDYDALRSAVAGCHNVFHTASPGSNPVRIRVTYTST' A
#
# COMPACT_ATOMS: atom_id res chain seq x y z
N MET A 1 -3.15 -22.88 11.74
CA MET A 1 -3.67 -21.51 11.46
C MET A 1 -3.30 -21.03 10.04
N SER A 2 -3.36 -21.89 9.01
CA SER A 2 -2.79 -21.56 7.68
C SER A 2 -3.83 -21.09 6.64
N SER A 3 -5.13 -21.19 6.95
CA SER A 3 -6.19 -20.94 5.97
C SER A 3 -6.62 -19.46 5.88
N SER A 4 -6.36 -18.66 6.92
CA SER A 4 -6.85 -17.28 7.00
C SER A 4 -5.96 -16.28 6.22
N THR A 5 -4.65 -16.56 6.11
CA THR A 5 -3.69 -15.68 5.42
C THR A 5 -3.81 -15.74 3.89
N SER A 6 -4.22 -16.88 3.34
CA SER A 6 -4.40 -17.07 1.88
C SER A 6 -5.61 -16.32 1.32
N ARG A 7 -6.73 -16.27 2.05
CA ARG A 7 -7.93 -15.53 1.60
C ARG A 7 -7.70 -14.03 1.66
N GLU A 8 -7.09 -13.53 2.73
CA GLU A 8 -6.73 -12.12 2.88
C GLU A 8 -5.77 -11.64 1.77
N LYS A 9 -4.70 -12.42 1.48
CA LYS A 9 -3.78 -12.13 0.37
C LYS A 9 -4.46 -12.16 -1.01
N LYS A 10 -5.44 -13.05 -1.21
CA LYS A 10 -6.22 -13.11 -2.46
C LYS A 10 -7.11 -11.88 -2.60
N ASN A 11 -7.77 -11.49 -1.50
CA ASN A 11 -8.68 -10.35 -1.46
C ASN A 11 -7.95 -9.01 -1.69
N SER A 12 -6.78 -8.82 -1.06
CA SER A 12 -5.98 -7.60 -1.25
C SER A 12 -5.47 -7.43 -2.69
N ARG A 13 -5.15 -8.52 -3.39
CA ARG A 13 -4.76 -8.46 -4.80
C ARG A 13 -5.90 -8.00 -5.71
N LEU A 14 -7.11 -8.52 -5.51
CA LEU A 14 -8.27 -8.16 -6.32
C LEU A 14 -8.70 -6.71 -6.06
N LYS A 15 -8.79 -6.31 -4.79
CA LYS A 15 -9.17 -4.93 -4.40
C LYS A 15 -8.24 -3.86 -5.01
N ASN A 16 -6.95 -4.16 -5.12
CA ASN A 16 -5.94 -3.23 -5.63
C ASN A 16 -5.52 -3.51 -7.07
N ALA A 17 -6.26 -4.34 -7.82
CA ALA A 17 -5.94 -4.66 -9.20
C ALA A 17 -5.86 -3.42 -10.09
N HIS A 18 -6.78 -2.46 -9.88
CA HIS A 18 -6.83 -1.20 -10.61
C HIS A 18 -5.55 -0.35 -10.45
N LEU A 19 -4.94 -0.34 -9.25
CA LEU A 19 -3.69 0.40 -9.01
C LEU A 19 -2.51 -0.23 -9.76
N ARG A 20 -2.49 -1.57 -9.86
CA ARG A 20 -1.45 -2.32 -10.59
C ARG A 20 -1.55 -2.16 -12.10
N ALA A 21 -2.74 -1.81 -12.61
CA ALA A 21 -2.98 -1.59 -14.03
C ALA A 21 -2.60 -0.17 -14.49
N LEU A 22 -2.20 0.73 -13.59
CA LEU A 22 -1.79 2.09 -13.96
C LEU A 22 -0.47 2.09 -14.77
N PRO A 23 -0.30 3.00 -15.74
CA PRO A 23 0.94 3.13 -16.51
C PRO A 23 2.18 3.32 -15.62
N GLY A 24 3.16 2.42 -15.78
CA GLY A 24 4.41 2.43 -15.00
C GLY A 24 4.25 1.96 -13.54
N ALA A 25 3.11 1.36 -13.15
CA ALA A 25 2.92 0.82 -11.81
C ALA A 25 3.88 -0.33 -11.49
N ALA A 26 4.19 -1.18 -12.48
CA ALA A 26 5.11 -2.29 -12.30
C ALA A 26 6.51 -1.85 -11.82
N GLU A 27 6.94 -0.66 -12.23
CA GLU A 27 8.27 -0.10 -11.92
C GLU A 27 8.25 0.84 -10.70
N ARG A 28 7.17 1.59 -10.51
CA ARG A 28 7.12 2.71 -9.56
C ARG A 28 6.18 2.52 -8.38
N LEU A 29 5.24 1.58 -8.44
CA LEU A 29 4.23 1.37 -7.41
C LEU A 29 4.57 0.16 -6.53
N ALA A 30 4.92 0.44 -5.28
CA ALA A 30 4.99 -0.56 -4.22
C ALA A 30 3.71 -0.51 -3.37
N LEU A 31 3.00 -1.64 -3.29
CA LEU A 31 1.86 -1.80 -2.40
C LEU A 31 2.30 -2.52 -1.13
N CYS A 32 2.23 -1.83 0.00
CA CYS A 32 2.56 -2.36 1.33
C CYS A 32 1.27 -2.57 2.13
N LYS A 33 1.20 -3.64 2.95
CA LYS A 33 0.14 -3.79 3.95
C LYS A 33 0.53 -2.97 5.18
N ALA A 34 -0.31 -2.01 5.57
CA ALA A 34 -0.16 -1.25 6.81
C ALA A 34 -1.54 -0.87 7.33
N ASP A 35 -1.74 -0.96 8.64
CA ASP A 35 -2.94 -0.50 9.33
C ASP A 35 -2.69 0.92 9.86
N LEU A 36 -3.72 1.77 9.91
CA LEU A 36 -3.61 3.13 10.46
C LEU A 36 -3.32 3.14 11.96
N LEU A 37 -3.73 2.09 12.68
CA LEU A 37 -3.52 1.95 14.11
C LEU A 37 -2.23 1.18 14.44
N ASP A 38 -1.53 0.66 13.44
CA ASP A 38 -0.25 -0.05 13.58
C ASP A 38 0.91 0.88 13.21
N TYR A 39 1.50 1.49 14.25
CA TYR A 39 2.61 2.42 14.09
C TYR A 39 3.83 1.80 13.40
N ASP A 40 4.19 0.56 13.74
CA ASP A 40 5.38 -0.09 13.18
C ASP A 40 5.19 -0.43 11.70
N ALA A 41 3.98 -0.86 11.32
CA ALA A 41 3.64 -1.07 9.93
C ALA A 41 3.66 0.23 9.12
N LEU A 42 3.14 1.33 9.68
CA LEU A 42 3.19 2.65 9.04
C LEU A 42 4.63 3.16 8.89
N ARG A 43 5.42 3.09 9.97
CA ARG A 43 6.83 3.50 10.00
C ARG A 43 7.62 2.76 8.93
N SER A 44 7.42 1.45 8.83
CA SER A 44 8.08 0.62 7.81
C SER A 44 7.63 1.00 6.38
N ALA A 45 6.35 1.28 6.17
CA ALA A 45 5.82 1.63 4.85
C ALA A 45 6.32 2.99 4.32
N VAL A 46 6.61 3.95 5.21
CA VAL A 46 7.12 5.28 4.84
C VAL A 46 8.64 5.41 4.91
N ALA A 47 9.34 4.39 5.39
CA ALA A 47 10.80 4.41 5.46
C ALA A 47 11.42 4.61 4.06
N GLY A 48 12.33 5.58 3.96
CA GLY A 48 12.99 5.95 2.70
C GLY A 48 12.13 6.80 1.75
N CYS A 49 10.89 7.15 2.12
CA CYS A 49 10.09 8.10 1.36
C CYS A 49 10.54 9.54 1.63
N HIS A 50 10.69 10.35 0.58
CA HIS A 50 10.98 11.78 0.72
C HIS A 50 9.71 12.57 1.07
N ASN A 51 8.57 12.16 0.50
CA ASN A 51 7.27 12.80 0.69
C ASN A 51 6.22 11.73 1.04
N VAL A 52 5.26 12.08 1.90
CA VAL A 52 4.18 11.19 2.32
C VAL A 52 2.84 11.91 2.18
N PHE A 53 1.93 11.32 1.40
CA PHE A 53 0.54 11.77 1.32
C PHE A 53 -0.33 10.90 2.23
N HIS A 54 -1.01 11.52 3.19
CA HIS A 54 -1.97 10.84 4.04
C HIS A 54 -3.38 11.00 3.47
N THR A 55 -3.89 9.95 2.82
CA THR A 55 -5.23 9.94 2.18
C THR A 55 -6.20 8.97 2.86
N ALA A 56 -5.70 8.09 3.72
CA ALA A 56 -6.50 7.07 4.38
C ALA A 56 -7.14 7.64 5.65
N SER A 57 -8.46 7.57 5.75
CA SER A 57 -9.25 7.99 6.90
C SER A 57 -10.19 6.86 7.30
N PRO A 58 -10.51 6.64 8.59
CA PRO A 58 -11.50 5.65 9.00
C PRO A 58 -12.86 5.96 8.33
N GLY A 59 -13.22 5.16 7.32
CA GLY A 59 -14.41 5.39 6.48
C GLY A 59 -14.12 5.42 4.97
N SER A 60 -12.87 5.63 4.56
CA SER A 60 -12.39 5.34 3.21
C SER A 60 -11.54 4.08 3.24
N ASN A 61 -11.71 3.19 2.26
CA ASN A 61 -10.95 1.95 2.16
C ASN A 61 -9.43 2.21 2.34
N PRO A 62 -8.67 1.39 3.10
CA PRO A 62 -7.26 1.65 3.38
C PRO A 62 -6.42 1.42 2.13
N VAL A 63 -6.33 2.46 1.29
CA VAL A 63 -5.44 2.54 0.14
C VAL A 63 -4.41 3.60 0.47
N ARG A 64 -3.21 3.15 0.84
CA ARG A 64 -2.02 4.00 0.99
C ARG A 64 -1.20 3.89 -0.29
N ILE A 65 -1.22 4.94 -1.10
CA ILE A 65 -0.38 5.06 -2.30
C ILE A 65 0.95 5.68 -1.88
N ARG A 66 2.04 4.94 -2.06
CA ARG A 66 3.40 5.46 -1.96
C ARG A 66 3.81 5.97 -3.34
N VAL A 67 3.99 7.28 -3.49
CA VAL A 67 4.60 7.88 -4.69
C VAL A 67 6.05 8.21 -4.34
N THR A 68 6.99 7.45 -4.89
CA THR A 68 8.43 7.75 -4.82
C THR A 68 8.83 8.47 -6.11
N TYR A 69 9.36 9.69 -6.01
CA TYR A 69 9.98 10.41 -7.12
C TYR A 69 11.49 10.31 -6.94
N THR A 70 12.21 9.67 -7.85
CA THR A 70 13.67 9.76 -7.93
C THR A 70 13.99 10.75 -9.04
N SER A 71 14.47 11.95 -8.67
CA SER A 71 15.16 12.80 -9.65
C SER A 71 16.51 12.14 -9.93
N THR A 72 16.86 12.02 -11.21
CA THR A 72 18.21 11.66 -11.70
C THR A 72 19.28 12.51 -11.06
#